data_AF-A0A1Q8CGG1-F1
#
_entry.id   AF-A0A1Q8CGG1-F1
#
_cell.length_a   1.000
_cell.length_b   1.000
_cell.length_c   1.000
_cell.angle_alpha   90.00
_cell.angle_beta   90.00
_cell.angle_gamma   90.00
#
_symmetry.space_group_name_H-M   'P 1'
#
loop_
_entity.id
_entity.type
_entity.pdbx_description
1 polymer ?
#
loop_
_entity_poly.entity_id
_entity_poly.type
_entity_poly.pdbx_seq_one_letter_code
_entity_poly.pdbx_strand_id
1 'polypeptide(L)'
;MDPFSAYGRPCDEPVHDEAHPSVLRCGLAKILRQMNIPMWAQLATEGQADSLGELLDGLRRGHSTTGDGKWISSAFAYAGEGPADAWSKACQDRLYPVMRRSIESFRDRWCQIRSSLGSGPFNYVSLGPGDGQKDAVVLRELRRDNANLYYLPVDASPDMLGFSVRDLIVQLRLSSDRILALPWDFARRDNQLRLRQLLDTAFGGTPVLFSLLGNTLANFTDDGELLKNITANLLRSQDRLLLEVSTAPLLDANHAALAAKEYERSSSFGEFVISALRRYTDLRVSKHDVSYVGTVEGNRALFVKVIYRKKEDGDTTFTLSTGEPVSFKHGDTIRLLVTRKYAHTGIAALLKDSGLTQLASTPARFTSINDGPAFGMELAVLASNQDLLATVPEPTIADDLWRDPAI
;
A
#
# COMPACT_ATOMS: atom_id res chain seq x y z
N MET A 1 51.26 50.46 -48.02
CA MET A 1 50.04 49.96 -47.37
C MET A 1 50.17 48.45 -47.33
N ASP A 2 50.40 47.75 -46.23
CA ASP A 2 50.65 48.07 -44.82
C ASP A 2 51.32 46.81 -44.19
N PRO A 3 52.25 46.91 -43.21
CA PRO A 3 52.96 45.79 -42.60
C PRO A 3 52.47 45.44 -41.15
N PHE A 4 53.13 44.49 -40.47
CA PHE A 4 53.00 44.00 -39.07
C PHE A 4 51.95 42.89 -38.84
N SER A 5 52.31 41.65 -38.44
CA SER A 5 52.95 41.14 -37.21
C SER A 5 52.14 41.38 -35.92
N ALA A 6 51.59 40.32 -35.32
CA ALA A 6 51.93 39.85 -33.95
C ALA A 6 50.79 39.03 -33.28
N TYR A 7 51.19 37.86 -32.74
CA TYR A 7 50.82 37.25 -31.46
C TYR A 7 49.41 37.50 -30.83
N GLY A 8 48.71 36.39 -30.55
CA GLY A 8 47.64 36.32 -29.55
C GLY A 8 47.32 34.86 -29.17
N ARG A 9 47.47 34.52 -27.89
CA ARG A 9 47.30 33.18 -27.27
C ARG A 9 45.86 32.65 -27.40
N PRO A 10 45.62 31.33 -27.32
CA PRO A 10 44.31 30.82 -26.94
C PRO A 10 44.07 31.14 -25.46
N CYS A 11 42.93 31.76 -25.16
CA CYS A 11 42.43 31.85 -23.79
C CYS A 11 42.00 30.46 -23.34
N ASP A 12 42.51 30.05 -22.18
CA ASP A 12 42.08 28.90 -21.42
C ASP A 12 40.55 28.94 -21.22
N GLU A 13 39.83 28.00 -21.83
CA GLU A 13 38.50 27.63 -21.35
C GLU A 13 38.69 26.87 -20.03
N PRO A 14 37.98 27.23 -18.95
CA PRO A 14 37.98 26.41 -17.76
C PRO A 14 37.31 25.09 -18.11
N VAL A 15 38.10 24.02 -18.10
CA VAL A 15 37.62 22.66 -17.98
C VAL A 15 36.79 22.62 -16.70
N HIS A 16 35.47 22.68 -16.84
CA HIS A 16 34.58 22.27 -15.78
C HIS A 16 34.84 20.79 -15.56
N ASP A 17 35.61 20.52 -14.52
CA ASP A 17 35.81 19.22 -13.93
C ASP A 17 34.43 18.72 -13.46
N GLU A 18 33.73 17.98 -14.33
CA GLU A 18 32.57 17.17 -13.97
C GLU A 18 33.04 16.03 -13.05
N ALA A 19 33.35 16.38 -11.81
CA ALA A 19 33.58 15.42 -10.75
C ALA A 19 32.25 14.73 -10.38
N HIS A 20 32.03 13.59 -11.04
CA HIS A 20 31.35 12.38 -10.56
C HIS A 20 29.91 12.45 -10.01
N PRO A 21 28.95 11.88 -10.78
CA PRO A 21 27.80 11.15 -10.23
C PRO A 21 27.81 9.65 -10.63
N SER A 22 28.99 9.03 -10.78
CA SER A 22 29.10 7.66 -11.32
C SER A 22 29.10 6.51 -10.31
N VAL A 23 29.31 6.78 -9.01
CA VAL A 23 29.42 5.70 -8.00
C VAL A 23 28.06 5.29 -7.43
N LEU A 24 27.11 6.22 -7.27
CA LEU A 24 25.75 5.94 -6.76
C LEU A 24 24.82 5.27 -7.78
N ARG A 25 25.05 5.50 -9.09
CA ARG A 25 24.30 4.81 -10.16
C ARG A 25 24.59 3.29 -10.20
N CYS A 26 25.67 2.85 -9.55
CA CYS A 26 26.10 1.46 -9.61
C CYS A 26 25.29 0.57 -8.67
N GLY A 27 24.87 1.01 -7.48
CA GLY A 27 24.23 0.15 -6.48
C GLY A 27 22.94 -0.54 -6.97
N LEU A 28 21.88 0.23 -7.20
CA LEU A 28 20.59 -0.34 -7.61
C LEU A 28 20.63 -0.86 -9.06
N ALA A 29 21.31 -0.20 -10.00
CA ALA A 29 21.43 -0.75 -11.36
C ALA A 29 22.24 -2.05 -11.39
N LYS A 30 23.25 -2.22 -10.53
CA LYS A 30 23.98 -3.49 -10.35
C LYS A 30 23.12 -4.50 -9.62
N ILE A 31 22.40 -4.12 -8.57
CA ILE A 31 21.42 -4.99 -7.91
C ILE A 31 20.37 -5.45 -8.93
N LEU A 32 19.77 -4.57 -9.73
CA LEU A 32 18.79 -4.89 -10.76
C LEU A 32 19.38 -5.66 -11.95
N ARG A 33 20.63 -5.41 -12.34
CA ARG A 33 21.34 -6.20 -13.37
C ARG A 33 21.79 -7.57 -12.86
N GLN A 34 22.07 -7.71 -11.56
CA GLN A 34 22.39 -8.98 -10.90
C GLN A 34 21.11 -9.75 -10.56
N MET A 35 20.01 -9.04 -10.28
CA MET A 35 18.64 -9.55 -10.15
C MET A 35 18.10 -9.86 -11.54
N ASN A 36 18.62 -10.93 -12.13
CA ASN A 36 18.03 -11.52 -13.32
C ASN A 36 16.56 -11.92 -13.00
N ILE A 37 15.70 -11.91 -14.01
CA ILE A 37 14.25 -12.20 -13.93
C ILE A 37 13.87 -13.54 -13.23
N PRO A 38 14.74 -14.49 -12.84
CA PRO A 38 14.33 -15.61 -11.98
C PRO A 38 14.27 -15.30 -10.46
N MET A 39 14.85 -14.20 -9.95
CA MET A 39 15.04 -14.04 -8.49
C MET A 39 13.84 -13.44 -7.73
N TRP A 40 12.90 -12.75 -8.39
CA TRP A 40 11.63 -12.35 -7.74
C TRP A 40 10.79 -13.57 -7.36
N ALA A 41 10.91 -14.68 -8.11
CA ALA A 41 10.30 -15.95 -7.75
C ALA A 41 10.95 -16.56 -6.49
N GLN A 42 12.25 -16.34 -6.27
CA GLN A 42 12.97 -16.79 -5.08
C GLN A 42 12.66 -15.92 -3.86
N LEU A 43 12.59 -14.59 -4.01
CA LEU A 43 12.17 -13.67 -2.94
C LEU A 43 10.70 -13.86 -2.55
N ALA A 44 9.85 -14.28 -3.51
CA ALA A 44 8.47 -14.65 -3.23
C ALA A 44 8.36 -15.89 -2.34
N THR A 45 9.30 -16.85 -2.43
CA THR A 45 9.18 -18.13 -1.71
C THR A 45 9.44 -18.04 -0.20
N GLU A 46 10.35 -17.19 0.27
CA GLU A 46 10.72 -17.14 1.70
C GLU A 46 9.61 -16.53 2.58
N GLY A 47 8.91 -15.49 2.10
CA GLY A 47 7.79 -14.89 2.83
C GLY A 47 6.47 -15.66 2.72
N GLN A 48 6.32 -16.49 1.67
CA GLN A 48 5.08 -17.24 1.42
C GLN A 48 4.87 -18.40 2.38
N ALA A 49 5.93 -19.04 2.88
CA ALA A 49 5.81 -20.16 3.82
C ALA A 49 5.24 -19.72 5.18
N ASP A 50 5.81 -18.68 5.78
CA ASP A 50 5.32 -18.10 7.04
C ASP A 50 3.89 -17.60 6.90
N SER A 51 3.62 -16.87 5.82
CA SER A 51 2.28 -16.36 5.54
C SER A 51 1.29 -17.52 5.41
N LEU A 52 1.64 -18.59 4.67
CA LEU A 52 0.75 -19.74 4.50
C LEU A 52 0.49 -20.42 5.86
N GLY A 53 1.49 -20.49 6.74
CA GLY A 53 1.32 -20.92 8.12
C GLY A 53 0.24 -20.13 8.85
N GLU A 54 0.29 -18.79 8.80
CA GLU A 54 -0.71 -17.92 9.42
C GLU A 54 -2.13 -18.14 8.86
N LEU A 55 -2.26 -18.34 7.55
CA LEU A 55 -3.54 -18.67 6.93
C LEU A 55 -4.11 -19.99 7.47
N LEU A 56 -3.29 -21.04 7.47
CA LEU A 56 -3.71 -22.36 7.92
C LEU A 56 -4.10 -22.33 9.40
N ASP A 57 -3.30 -21.65 10.24
CA ASP A 57 -3.62 -21.46 11.65
C ASP A 57 -4.89 -20.64 11.87
N GLY A 58 -5.12 -19.63 11.02
CA GLY A 58 -6.36 -18.88 10.99
C GLY A 58 -7.58 -19.74 10.69
N LEU A 59 -7.47 -20.67 9.74
CA LEU A 59 -8.56 -21.58 9.36
C LEU A 59 -8.76 -22.76 10.34
N ARG A 60 -7.73 -23.13 11.10
CA ARG A 60 -7.80 -24.15 12.16
C ARG A 60 -8.47 -23.67 13.45
N ARG A 61 -8.70 -22.36 13.60
CA ARG A 61 -9.29 -21.82 14.83
C ARG A 61 -10.66 -22.43 15.15
N GLY A 62 -10.99 -22.38 16.43
CA GLY A 62 -12.21 -22.97 16.99
C GLY A 62 -13.50 -22.38 16.42
N HIS A 63 -14.61 -23.00 16.81
CA HIS A 63 -15.96 -22.57 16.45
C HIS A 63 -16.24 -21.13 16.87
N SER A 64 -16.90 -20.36 16.01
CA SER A 64 -17.42 -19.04 16.34
C SER A 64 -18.68 -18.76 15.54
N THR A 65 -19.66 -18.11 16.16
CA THR A 65 -20.88 -17.65 15.48
C THR A 65 -20.79 -16.19 15.03
N THR A 66 -19.72 -15.48 15.40
CA THR A 66 -19.57 -14.01 15.25
C THR A 66 -18.44 -13.61 14.29
N GLY A 67 -17.74 -14.57 13.69
CA GLY A 67 -16.56 -14.31 12.85
C GLY A 67 -15.30 -13.98 13.64
N ASP A 68 -15.18 -14.45 14.88
CA ASP A 68 -13.97 -14.24 15.71
C ASP A 68 -13.14 -15.52 15.92
N GLY A 69 -13.63 -16.64 15.38
CA GLY A 69 -12.94 -17.92 15.31
C GLY A 69 -12.06 -17.99 14.07
N LYS A 70 -12.48 -18.77 13.07
CA LYS A 70 -11.76 -18.94 11.81
C LYS A 70 -11.67 -17.65 11.02
N TRP A 71 -10.54 -17.40 10.36
CA TRP A 71 -10.35 -16.20 9.55
C TRP A 71 -9.32 -16.40 8.44
N ILE A 72 -9.40 -15.54 7.42
CA ILE A 72 -8.41 -15.37 6.36
C ILE A 72 -7.72 -14.03 6.61
N SER A 73 -6.39 -14.00 6.57
CA SER A 73 -5.65 -12.74 6.71
C SER A 73 -5.78 -11.86 5.47
N SER A 74 -5.65 -10.54 5.67
CA SER A 74 -5.79 -9.56 4.58
C SER A 74 -4.81 -9.82 3.44
N ALA A 75 -3.59 -10.27 3.73
CA ALA A 75 -2.59 -10.63 2.72
C ALA A 75 -3.10 -11.72 1.76
N PHE A 76 -3.85 -12.69 2.27
CA PHE A 76 -4.40 -13.79 1.47
C PHE A 76 -5.67 -13.45 0.71
N ALA A 77 -6.37 -12.39 1.09
CA ALA A 77 -7.56 -11.94 0.39
C ALA A 77 -7.26 -11.57 -1.08
N TYR A 78 -6.01 -11.20 -1.39
CA TYR A 78 -5.57 -10.76 -2.72
C TYR A 78 -4.62 -11.74 -3.42
N ALA A 79 -4.28 -12.88 -2.79
CA ALA A 79 -3.26 -13.80 -3.28
C ALA A 79 -3.82 -14.75 -4.37
N GLY A 80 -3.25 -14.70 -5.57
CA GLY A 80 -3.68 -15.49 -6.73
C GLY A 80 -4.36 -14.64 -7.82
N GLU A 81 -4.27 -15.10 -9.06
CA GLU A 81 -4.89 -14.47 -10.23
C GLU A 81 -6.41 -14.23 -10.04
N GLY A 82 -7.12 -15.23 -9.51
CA GLY A 82 -8.58 -15.16 -9.29
C GLY A 82 -8.98 -14.02 -8.34
N PRO A 83 -8.44 -13.98 -7.10
CA PRO A 83 -8.67 -12.86 -6.19
C PRO A 83 -8.24 -11.49 -6.74
N ALA A 84 -7.10 -11.42 -7.43
CA ALA A 84 -6.63 -10.18 -8.04
C ALA A 84 -7.59 -9.64 -9.13
N ASP A 85 -8.06 -10.50 -10.03
CA ASP A 85 -9.06 -10.15 -11.04
C ASP A 85 -10.42 -9.79 -10.39
N ALA A 86 -10.85 -10.53 -9.37
CA ALA A 86 -12.08 -10.23 -8.64
C ALA A 86 -12.02 -8.85 -7.95
N TRP A 87 -10.88 -8.49 -7.36
CA TRP A 87 -10.66 -7.16 -6.79
C TRP A 87 -10.71 -6.06 -7.86
N SER A 88 -10.05 -6.27 -9.00
CA SER A 88 -10.08 -5.32 -10.14
C SER A 88 -11.52 -5.07 -10.61
N LYS A 89 -12.34 -6.13 -10.72
CA LYS A 89 -13.77 -6.03 -11.05
C LYS A 89 -14.57 -5.32 -9.96
N ALA A 90 -14.26 -5.53 -8.69
CA ALA A 90 -14.91 -4.83 -7.58
C ALA A 90 -14.64 -3.33 -7.62
N CYS A 91 -13.41 -2.90 -7.93
CA CYS A 91 -13.03 -1.49 -8.10
C CYS A 91 -13.84 -0.76 -9.20
N GLN A 92 -14.37 -1.50 -10.18
CA GLN A 92 -15.16 -0.96 -11.28
C GLN A 92 -16.68 -1.05 -11.04
N ASP A 93 -17.12 -1.69 -9.95
CA ASP A 93 -18.54 -1.91 -9.68
C ASP A 93 -19.26 -0.61 -9.29
N ARG A 94 -20.35 -0.30 -9.99
CA ARG A 94 -21.19 0.86 -9.70
C ARG A 94 -21.88 0.77 -8.35
N LEU A 95 -22.09 -0.44 -7.85
CA LEU A 95 -22.68 -0.72 -6.54
C LEU A 95 -21.64 -0.69 -5.41
N TYR A 96 -20.35 -0.50 -5.73
CA TYR A 96 -19.29 -0.20 -4.78
C TYR A 96 -18.77 1.25 -4.94
N PRO A 97 -19.63 2.25 -4.65
CA PRO A 97 -19.43 3.62 -5.13
C PRO A 97 -18.23 4.34 -4.49
N VAL A 98 -17.90 4.05 -3.23
CA VAL A 98 -16.81 4.76 -2.53
C VAL A 98 -15.46 4.46 -3.17
N MET A 99 -15.16 3.19 -3.43
CA MET A 99 -13.91 2.80 -4.09
C MET A 99 -13.85 3.29 -5.54
N ARG A 100 -14.94 3.10 -6.30
CA ARG A 100 -14.98 3.54 -7.69
C ARG A 100 -14.77 5.06 -7.81
N ARG A 101 -15.52 5.86 -7.04
CA ARG A 101 -15.38 7.33 -7.06
C ARG A 101 -14.04 7.79 -6.48
N SER A 102 -13.46 7.04 -5.54
CA SER A 102 -12.09 7.27 -5.07
C SER A 102 -11.10 7.24 -6.23
N ILE A 103 -11.17 6.22 -7.09
CA ILE A 103 -10.32 6.08 -8.28
C ILE A 103 -10.60 7.23 -9.27
N GLU A 104 -11.87 7.45 -9.63
CA GLU A 104 -12.27 8.47 -10.60
C GLU A 104 -11.83 9.89 -10.20
N SER A 105 -11.94 10.23 -8.91
CA SER A 105 -11.58 11.56 -8.38
C SER A 105 -10.13 11.69 -7.91
N PHE A 106 -9.33 10.62 -7.99
CA PHE A 106 -7.99 10.60 -7.38
C PHE A 106 -7.07 11.68 -7.93
N ARG A 107 -7.06 11.88 -9.25
CA ARG A 107 -6.20 12.89 -9.90
C ARG A 107 -6.46 14.29 -9.39
N ASP A 108 -7.71 14.70 -9.31
CA ASP A 108 -8.07 16.04 -8.89
C ASP A 108 -7.71 16.27 -7.42
N ARG A 109 -7.99 15.28 -6.57
CA ARG A 109 -7.58 15.29 -5.16
C ARG A 109 -6.07 15.34 -5.01
N TRP A 110 -5.33 14.53 -5.76
CA TRP A 110 -3.87 14.54 -5.75
C TRP A 110 -3.32 15.91 -6.13
N CYS A 111 -3.84 16.52 -7.20
CA CYS A 111 -3.42 17.86 -7.62
C CYS A 111 -3.63 18.94 -6.56
N GLN A 112 -4.65 18.81 -5.70
CA GLN A 112 -4.93 19.77 -4.63
C GLN A 112 -3.91 19.74 -3.48
N ILE A 113 -3.35 18.56 -3.19
CA ILE A 113 -2.49 18.38 -2.00
C ILE A 113 -1.02 18.17 -2.35
N ARG A 114 -0.68 17.81 -3.60
CA ARG A 114 0.71 17.45 -3.96
C ARG A 114 1.75 18.54 -3.67
N SER A 115 1.35 19.82 -3.66
CA SER A 115 2.27 20.92 -3.35
C SER A 115 2.79 20.87 -1.90
N SER A 116 2.09 20.15 -1.00
CA SER A 116 2.55 19.96 0.37
C SER A 116 3.67 18.93 0.51
N LEU A 117 4.05 18.22 -0.57
CA LEU A 117 5.25 17.40 -0.58
C LEU A 117 6.52 18.24 -0.36
N GLY A 118 6.47 19.53 -0.73
CA GLY A 118 7.64 20.41 -0.79
C GLY A 118 8.40 20.29 -2.10
N SER A 119 9.54 20.97 -2.18
CA SER A 119 10.43 20.95 -3.33
C SER A 119 11.48 19.84 -3.17
N GLY A 120 11.48 18.83 -4.02
CA GLY A 120 12.54 17.84 -4.04
C GLY A 120 12.22 16.64 -4.92
N PRO A 121 13.23 15.94 -5.46
CA PRO A 121 13.01 14.71 -6.19
C PRO A 121 12.62 13.60 -5.21
N PHE A 122 11.44 13.03 -5.39
CA PHE A 122 11.00 11.84 -4.64
C PHE A 122 11.21 10.58 -5.47
N ASN A 123 11.65 9.49 -4.83
CA ASN A 123 11.37 8.13 -5.29
C ASN A 123 10.00 7.69 -4.76
N TYR A 124 9.38 6.69 -5.39
CA TYR A 124 8.03 6.27 -5.04
C TYR A 124 7.98 4.80 -4.59
N VAL A 125 7.43 4.57 -3.40
CA VAL A 125 7.17 3.24 -2.84
C VAL A 125 5.68 3.12 -2.61
N SER A 126 5.04 2.13 -3.23
CA SER A 126 3.60 1.91 -3.09
C SER A 126 3.33 0.65 -2.28
N LEU A 127 2.73 0.80 -1.09
CA LEU A 127 2.38 -0.30 -0.20
C LEU A 127 0.95 -0.76 -0.53
N GLY A 128 0.83 -1.91 -1.20
CA GLY A 128 -0.43 -2.38 -1.76
C GLY A 128 -0.86 -1.56 -2.99
N PRO A 129 -0.12 -1.63 -4.12
CA PRO A 129 -0.39 -0.81 -5.31
C PRO A 129 -1.73 -1.11 -5.99
N GLY A 130 -2.37 -2.23 -5.67
CA GLY A 130 -3.63 -2.60 -6.29
C GLY A 130 -3.44 -2.90 -7.78
N ASP A 131 -4.29 -2.30 -8.61
CA ASP A 131 -4.17 -2.35 -10.08
C ASP A 131 -3.25 -1.26 -10.65
N GLY A 132 -2.61 -0.44 -9.80
CA GLY A 132 -1.67 0.60 -10.22
C GLY A 132 -2.31 1.85 -10.83
N GLN A 133 -3.65 1.97 -10.92
CA GLN A 133 -4.29 3.12 -11.56
C GLN A 133 -3.95 4.45 -10.87
N LYS A 134 -3.97 4.46 -9.52
CA LYS A 134 -3.61 5.65 -8.72
C LYS A 134 -2.11 5.92 -8.75
N ASP A 135 -1.30 4.86 -8.73
CA ASP A 135 0.16 4.96 -8.86
C ASP A 135 0.55 5.61 -10.20
N ALA A 136 -0.16 5.31 -11.28
CA ALA A 136 0.07 5.93 -12.58
C ALA A 136 -0.08 7.46 -12.54
N VAL A 137 -1.02 7.96 -11.73
CA VAL A 137 -1.25 9.39 -11.52
C VAL A 137 -0.11 10.00 -10.72
N VAL A 138 0.29 9.38 -9.60
CA VAL A 138 1.39 9.87 -8.76
C VAL A 138 2.70 9.89 -9.54
N LEU A 139 3.06 8.77 -10.18
CA LEU A 139 4.28 8.61 -10.96
C LEU A 139 4.39 9.64 -12.09
N ARG A 140 3.31 9.91 -12.81
CA ARG A 140 3.31 10.90 -13.91
C ARG A 140 3.68 12.29 -13.42
N GLU A 141 3.24 12.68 -12.23
CA GLU A 141 3.56 13.97 -11.63
C GLU A 141 4.98 13.97 -11.06
N LEU A 142 5.36 12.96 -10.27
CA LEU A 142 6.71 12.87 -9.68
C LEU A 142 7.82 12.83 -10.74
N ARG A 143 7.58 12.22 -11.91
CA ARG A 143 8.54 12.18 -13.02
C ARG A 143 8.88 13.56 -13.59
N ARG A 144 7.97 14.53 -13.47
CA ARG A 144 8.23 15.90 -13.94
C ARG A 144 9.34 16.55 -13.11
N ASP A 145 9.37 16.23 -11.82
CA ASP A 145 10.31 16.77 -10.85
C ASP A 145 11.53 15.85 -10.64
N ASN A 146 11.41 14.57 -11.00
CA ASN A 146 12.47 13.57 -10.93
C ASN A 146 12.46 12.63 -12.14
N ALA A 147 13.20 13.00 -13.20
CA ALA A 147 13.34 12.18 -14.40
C ALA A 147 14.00 10.80 -14.14
N ASN A 148 14.73 10.67 -13.02
CA ASN A 148 15.46 9.46 -12.62
C ASN A 148 14.76 8.67 -11.50
N LEU A 149 13.47 8.91 -11.25
CA LEU A 149 12.78 8.25 -10.14
C LEU A 149 12.83 6.73 -10.27
N TYR A 150 12.92 6.08 -9.12
CA TYR A 150 12.65 4.66 -8.96
C TYR A 150 11.25 4.44 -8.38
N TYR A 151 10.62 3.35 -8.82
CA TYR A 151 9.30 2.92 -8.37
C TYR A 151 9.37 1.50 -7.78
N LEU A 152 8.98 1.36 -6.51
CA LEU A 152 8.97 0.09 -5.80
C LEU A 152 7.54 -0.23 -5.34
N PRO A 153 6.75 -0.96 -6.13
CA PRO A 153 5.51 -1.53 -5.65
C PRO A 153 5.79 -2.70 -4.69
N VAL A 154 5.14 -2.71 -3.54
CA VAL A 154 5.29 -3.72 -2.48
C VAL A 154 3.93 -4.32 -2.17
N ASP A 155 3.77 -5.62 -2.38
CA ASP A 155 2.51 -6.33 -2.11
C ASP A 155 2.81 -7.78 -1.71
N ALA A 156 1.97 -8.37 -0.86
CA ALA A 156 2.06 -9.79 -0.55
C ALA A 156 1.62 -10.67 -1.73
N SER A 157 0.84 -10.12 -2.67
CA SER A 157 0.33 -10.80 -3.86
C SER A 157 1.21 -10.52 -5.10
N PRO A 158 1.98 -11.50 -5.59
CA PRO A 158 2.73 -11.37 -6.83
C PRO A 158 1.81 -11.09 -8.04
N ASP A 159 0.58 -11.61 -8.02
CA ASP A 159 -0.39 -11.39 -9.09
C ASP A 159 -0.82 -9.92 -9.15
N MET A 160 -1.08 -9.30 -7.99
CA MET A 160 -1.37 -7.86 -7.90
C MET A 160 -0.18 -6.99 -8.34
N LEU A 161 1.05 -7.39 -8.00
CA LEU A 161 2.25 -6.73 -8.53
C LEU A 161 2.34 -6.84 -10.06
N GLY A 162 1.99 -8.00 -10.61
CA GLY A 162 1.91 -8.22 -12.05
C GLY A 162 0.91 -7.29 -12.73
N PHE A 163 -0.29 -7.13 -12.16
CA PHE A 163 -1.31 -6.21 -12.67
C PHE A 163 -0.85 -4.75 -12.59
N SER A 164 -0.39 -4.30 -11.43
CA SER A 164 0.02 -2.90 -11.24
C SER A 164 1.17 -2.49 -12.16
N VAL A 165 2.18 -3.33 -12.35
CA VAL A 165 3.38 -2.96 -13.12
C VAL A 165 3.16 -3.02 -14.63
N ARG A 166 2.38 -3.99 -15.12
CA ARG A 166 2.22 -4.24 -16.56
C ARG A 166 1.73 -3.00 -17.31
N ASP A 167 0.66 -2.38 -16.80
CA ASP A 167 0.06 -1.22 -17.43
C ASP A 167 0.92 0.04 -17.24
N LEU A 168 1.61 0.15 -16.09
CA LEU A 168 2.49 1.29 -15.80
C LEU A 168 3.69 1.38 -16.74
N ILE A 169 4.34 0.26 -17.05
CA ILE A 169 5.48 0.22 -17.99
C ILE A 169 5.04 0.77 -19.35
N VAL A 170 3.89 0.31 -19.85
CA VAL A 170 3.36 0.69 -21.16
C VAL A 170 2.91 2.15 -21.16
N GLN A 171 2.08 2.55 -20.19
CA GLN A 171 1.45 3.87 -20.17
C GLN A 171 2.43 5.00 -19.87
N LEU A 172 3.39 4.76 -18.97
CA LEU A 172 4.33 5.80 -18.55
C LEU A 172 5.66 5.73 -19.28
N ARG A 173 5.94 4.68 -20.06
CA ARG A 173 7.28 4.45 -20.64
C ARG A 173 8.36 4.55 -19.57
N LEU A 174 8.09 3.94 -18.42
CA LEU A 174 9.09 3.77 -17.37
C LEU A 174 10.05 2.68 -17.83
N SER A 175 11.34 2.95 -17.72
CA SER A 175 12.33 1.93 -18.01
C SER A 175 12.25 0.83 -16.96
N SER A 176 12.29 -0.44 -17.38
CA SER A 176 12.15 -1.58 -16.48
C SER A 176 13.27 -1.64 -15.43
N ASP A 177 14.44 -1.05 -15.70
CA ASP A 177 15.54 -0.87 -14.74
C ASP A 177 15.27 0.19 -13.66
N ARG A 178 14.08 0.79 -13.64
CA ARG A 178 13.61 1.75 -12.62
C ARG A 178 12.46 1.21 -11.78
N ILE A 179 12.00 0.00 -12.05
CA ILE A 179 10.90 -0.63 -11.33
C ILE A 179 11.42 -1.87 -10.63
N LEU A 180 11.17 -1.97 -9.33
CA LEU A 180 11.50 -3.16 -8.54
C LEU A 180 10.28 -3.58 -7.74
N ALA A 181 9.55 -4.57 -8.25
CA ALA A 181 8.41 -5.16 -7.56
C ALA A 181 8.89 -6.07 -6.42
N LEU A 182 8.34 -5.86 -5.22
CA LEU A 182 8.73 -6.57 -4.00
C LEU A 182 7.54 -7.39 -3.48
N PRO A 183 7.55 -8.73 -3.66
CA PRO A 183 6.47 -9.63 -3.21
C PRO A 183 6.53 -9.85 -1.68
N TRP A 184 6.45 -8.76 -0.92
CA TRP A 184 6.60 -8.75 0.53
C TRP A 184 5.31 -8.29 1.20
N ASP A 185 4.92 -8.98 2.27
CA ASP A 185 3.92 -8.47 3.19
C ASP A 185 4.49 -7.29 3.99
N PHE A 186 4.09 -6.07 3.61
CA PHE A 186 4.54 -4.85 4.27
C PHE A 186 3.99 -4.68 5.69
N ALA A 187 3.04 -5.51 6.14
CA ALA A 187 2.59 -5.50 7.52
C ALA A 187 3.57 -6.20 8.48
N ARG A 188 4.46 -7.06 7.96
CA ARG A 188 5.49 -7.72 8.75
C ARG A 188 6.63 -6.76 9.05
N ARG A 189 6.97 -6.62 10.32
CA ARG A 189 8.08 -5.77 10.81
C ARG A 189 9.41 -6.07 10.09
N ASP A 190 9.76 -7.35 9.94
CA ASP A 190 11.02 -7.74 9.30
C ASP A 190 11.10 -7.30 7.83
N ASN A 191 9.99 -7.37 7.10
CA ASN A 191 9.91 -6.88 5.73
C ASN A 191 10.03 -5.36 5.68
N GLN A 192 9.47 -4.63 6.64
CA GLN A 192 9.64 -3.18 6.72
C GLN A 192 11.11 -2.80 6.97
N LEU A 193 11.78 -3.47 7.90
CA LEU A 193 13.21 -3.22 8.18
C LEU A 193 14.09 -3.54 6.96
N ARG A 194 13.83 -4.66 6.28
CA ARG A 194 14.51 -5.04 5.03
C ARG A 194 14.25 -4.02 3.92
N LEU A 195 13.01 -3.53 3.79
CA LEU A 195 12.66 -2.49 2.84
C LEU A 195 13.42 -1.19 3.13
N ARG A 196 13.45 -0.74 4.39
CA ARG A 196 14.21 0.47 4.77
C ARG A 196 15.69 0.33 4.42
N GLN A 197 16.31 -0.79 4.76
CA GLN A 197 17.71 -1.06 4.44
C GLN A 197 17.98 -1.04 2.92
N LEU A 198 17.08 -1.65 2.13
CA LEU A 198 17.15 -1.62 0.67
C LEU A 198 17.07 -0.17 0.15
N LEU A 199 16.10 0.61 0.65
CA LEU A 199 15.89 1.99 0.25
C LEU A 199 17.08 2.89 0.60
N ASP A 200 17.67 2.74 1.79
CA ASP A 200 18.86 3.50 2.19
C ASP A 200 20.07 3.17 1.31
N THR A 201 20.24 1.88 0.98
CA THR A 201 21.30 1.42 0.08
C THR A 201 21.07 1.93 -1.36
N ALA A 202 19.82 1.93 -1.83
CA ALA A 202 19.49 2.25 -3.20
C ALA A 202 19.40 3.75 -3.48
N PHE A 203 18.87 4.52 -2.54
CA PHE A 203 18.48 5.92 -2.73
C PHE A 203 19.34 6.91 -1.93
N GLY A 204 20.14 6.42 -0.99
CA GLY A 204 20.90 7.26 -0.07
C GLY A 204 19.97 8.26 0.64
N GLY A 205 20.34 9.54 0.63
CA GLY A 205 19.55 10.61 1.24
C GLY A 205 18.29 11.04 0.48
N THR A 206 18.06 10.56 -0.75
CA THR A 206 16.93 11.01 -1.59
C THR A 206 15.60 10.70 -0.90
N PRO A 207 14.68 11.68 -0.75
CA PRO A 207 13.37 11.47 -0.14
C PRO A 207 12.54 10.39 -0.85
N VAL A 208 11.74 9.68 -0.08
CA VAL A 208 10.78 8.67 -0.57
C VAL A 208 9.36 9.11 -0.25
N LEU A 209 8.51 9.09 -1.28
CA LEU A 209 7.07 9.14 -1.09
C LEU A 209 6.58 7.70 -0.96
N PHE A 210 6.18 7.33 0.24
CA PHE A 210 5.42 6.11 0.48
C PHE A 210 3.94 6.38 0.20
N SER A 211 3.21 5.38 -0.27
CA SER A 211 1.74 5.45 -0.32
C SER A 211 1.09 4.22 0.28
N LEU A 212 -0.09 4.43 0.88
CA LEU A 212 -1.00 3.39 1.34
C LEU A 212 -2.40 3.83 0.94
N LEU A 213 -2.78 3.48 -0.30
CA LEU A 213 -3.98 4.01 -0.96
C LEU A 213 -5.14 3.01 -0.91
N GLY A 214 -6.34 3.45 -1.32
CA GLY A 214 -7.48 2.56 -1.52
C GLY A 214 -8.10 2.03 -0.24
N ASN A 215 -8.00 2.77 0.88
CA ASN A 215 -8.49 2.33 2.18
C ASN A 215 -7.82 1.03 2.68
N THR A 216 -6.61 0.71 2.20
CA THR A 216 -5.91 -0.53 2.51
C THR A 216 -5.60 -0.67 4.01
N LEU A 217 -5.26 0.43 4.69
CA LEU A 217 -5.04 0.49 6.13
C LEU A 217 -6.22 -0.12 6.92
N ALA A 218 -7.44 0.14 6.45
CA ALA A 218 -8.66 -0.27 7.12
C ALA A 218 -8.88 -1.78 7.18
N ASN A 219 -8.18 -2.53 6.32
CA ASN A 219 -8.32 -3.98 6.18
C ASN A 219 -7.49 -4.77 7.19
N PHE A 220 -6.71 -4.10 8.03
CA PHE A 220 -5.91 -4.73 9.07
C PHE A 220 -6.65 -4.71 10.41
N THR A 221 -6.58 -5.79 11.18
CA THR A 221 -7.24 -5.86 12.50
C THR A 221 -6.68 -4.78 13.43
N ASP A 222 -5.35 -4.65 13.49
CA ASP A 222 -4.64 -3.60 14.22
C ASP A 222 -4.01 -2.59 13.25
N ASP A 223 -4.83 -1.68 12.74
CA ASP A 223 -4.42 -0.63 11.82
C ASP A 223 -3.55 0.45 12.51
N GLY A 224 -3.73 0.66 13.81
CA GLY A 224 -2.89 1.57 14.60
C GLY A 224 -1.47 1.06 14.77
N GLU A 225 -1.29 -0.22 15.10
CA GLU A 225 0.03 -0.83 15.18
C GLU A 225 0.71 -0.83 13.80
N LEU A 226 -0.01 -1.18 12.73
CA LEU A 226 0.53 -1.12 11.37
C LEU A 226 1.06 0.29 11.04
N LEU A 227 0.28 1.33 11.31
CA LEU A 227 0.67 2.70 10.99
C LEU A 227 1.84 3.18 11.86
N LYS A 228 1.89 2.80 13.14
CA LYS A 228 3.05 3.02 14.03
C LYS A 228 4.30 2.36 13.48
N ASN A 229 4.20 1.10 13.06
CA ASN A 229 5.31 0.33 12.53
C ASN A 229 5.82 0.91 11.20
N ILE A 230 4.92 1.30 10.28
CA ILE A 230 5.30 2.02 9.05
C ILE A 230 6.05 3.32 9.41
N THR A 231 5.52 4.10 10.34
CA THR A 231 6.13 5.38 10.73
C THR A 231 7.50 5.19 11.36
N ALA A 232 7.64 4.24 12.28
CA ALA A 232 8.87 3.99 13.02
C ALA A 232 9.95 3.30 12.18
N ASN A 233 9.58 2.39 11.28
CA ASN A 233 10.52 1.53 10.58
C ASN A 233 10.83 2.00 9.15
N LEU A 234 9.93 2.75 8.49
CA LEU A 234 10.09 3.16 7.09
C LEU A 234 10.36 4.66 6.91
N LEU A 235 9.67 5.53 7.65
CA LEU A 235 9.70 6.97 7.38
C LEU A 235 10.87 7.66 8.07
N ARG A 236 11.73 8.31 7.27
CA ARG A 236 12.67 9.34 7.73
C ARG A 236 11.99 10.71 7.76
N SER A 237 12.64 11.71 8.35
CA SER A 237 12.15 13.10 8.42
C SER A 237 11.79 13.71 7.06
N GLN A 238 12.63 13.48 6.04
CA GLN A 238 12.39 13.96 4.68
C GLN A 238 11.36 13.14 3.89
N ASP A 239 11.07 11.92 4.34
CA ASP A 239 10.14 11.04 3.63
C ASP A 239 8.69 11.50 3.89
N ARG A 240 7.77 11.10 3.01
CA ARG A 240 6.34 11.44 3.11
C ARG A 240 5.51 10.19 2.97
N LEU A 241 4.33 10.18 3.61
CA LEU A 241 3.33 9.14 3.44
C LEU A 241 2.06 9.74 2.83
N LEU A 242 1.66 9.23 1.67
CA LEU A 242 0.37 9.48 1.05
C LEU A 242 -0.63 8.42 1.52
N LEU A 243 -1.51 8.79 2.44
CA LEU A 243 -2.51 7.90 3.01
C LEU A 243 -3.89 8.19 2.41
N GLU A 244 -4.62 7.13 2.08
CA GLU A 244 -6.01 7.25 1.67
C GLU A 244 -6.93 6.33 2.48
N VAL A 245 -7.94 6.93 3.13
CA VAL A 245 -8.90 6.20 3.98
C VAL A 245 -10.34 6.55 3.63
N SER A 246 -11.25 5.59 3.79
CA SER A 246 -12.69 5.84 3.71
C SER A 246 -13.18 6.57 4.96
N THR A 247 -14.09 7.52 4.78
CA THR A 247 -14.62 8.33 5.87
C THR A 247 -16.12 8.13 6.07
N ALA A 248 -16.56 8.29 7.32
CA ALA A 248 -17.95 8.25 7.73
C ALA A 248 -18.36 9.60 8.34
N PRO A 249 -19.53 10.15 7.98
CA PRO A 249 -19.99 11.42 8.53
C PRO A 249 -20.46 11.29 9.99
N LEU A 250 -20.95 10.12 10.38
CA LEU A 250 -21.54 9.83 11.69
C LEU A 250 -21.18 8.41 12.14
N LEU A 251 -21.03 8.24 13.45
CA LEU A 251 -20.73 6.98 14.11
C LEU A 251 -21.92 6.52 14.93
N ASP A 252 -22.88 5.87 14.28
CA ASP A 252 -24.03 5.27 14.92
C ASP A 252 -24.38 3.92 14.28
N ALA A 253 -25.30 3.17 14.91
CA ALA A 253 -25.69 1.85 14.45
C ALA A 253 -26.34 1.86 13.04
N ASN A 254 -27.05 2.93 12.68
CA ASN A 254 -27.66 3.05 11.36
C ASN A 254 -26.60 3.22 10.29
N HIS A 255 -25.61 4.09 10.52
CA HIS A 255 -24.49 4.29 9.61
C HIS A 255 -23.61 3.04 9.52
N ALA A 256 -23.42 2.31 10.63
CA ALA A 256 -22.72 1.03 10.62
C ALA A 256 -23.43 0.01 9.71
N ALA A 257 -24.75 -0.13 9.84
CA ALA A 257 -25.56 -1.00 8.98
C ALA A 257 -25.51 -0.56 7.49
N LEU A 258 -25.51 0.75 7.23
CA LEU A 258 -25.39 1.29 5.87
C LEU A 258 -24.00 1.06 5.27
N ALA A 259 -22.94 1.13 6.08
CA ALA A 259 -21.59 0.78 5.65
C ALA A 259 -21.52 -0.69 5.25
N ALA A 260 -22.07 -1.60 6.05
CA ALA A 260 -22.13 -3.03 5.70
C ALA A 260 -22.94 -3.27 4.40
N LYS A 261 -24.08 -2.58 4.26
CA LYS A 261 -24.94 -2.69 3.07
C LYS A 261 -24.28 -2.17 1.78
N GLU A 262 -23.35 -1.22 1.88
CA GLU A 262 -22.56 -0.77 0.72
C GLU A 262 -21.76 -1.93 0.12
N TYR A 263 -21.06 -2.69 0.97
CA TYR A 263 -20.29 -3.85 0.54
C TYR A 263 -21.20 -4.99 0.05
N GLU A 264 -22.30 -5.26 0.77
CA GLU A 264 -23.26 -6.32 0.43
C GLU A 264 -23.87 -6.17 -0.96
N ARG A 265 -24.14 -4.92 -1.40
CA ARG A 265 -24.79 -4.63 -2.69
C ARG A 265 -23.90 -4.96 -3.89
N SER A 266 -22.58 -4.96 -3.72
CA SER A 266 -21.65 -5.23 -4.80
C SER A 266 -21.48 -6.72 -4.99
N SER A 267 -22.03 -7.26 -6.08
CA SER A 267 -21.81 -8.67 -6.43
C SER A 267 -20.33 -8.92 -6.76
N SER A 268 -19.63 -7.96 -7.36
CA SER A 268 -18.21 -8.11 -7.68
C SER A 268 -17.36 -8.16 -6.40
N PHE A 269 -17.69 -7.33 -5.40
CA PHE A 269 -17.06 -7.40 -4.08
C PHE A 269 -17.36 -8.73 -3.38
N GLY A 270 -18.60 -9.22 -3.48
CA GLY A 270 -19.00 -10.54 -2.99
C GLY A 270 -18.18 -11.69 -3.58
N GLU A 271 -17.87 -11.64 -4.88
CA GLU A 271 -16.98 -12.62 -5.52
C GLU A 271 -15.53 -12.49 -5.04
N PHE A 272 -15.05 -11.27 -4.84
CA PHE A 272 -13.71 -11.01 -4.29
C PHE A 272 -13.55 -11.59 -2.87
N VAL A 273 -14.48 -11.33 -1.95
CA VAL A 273 -14.29 -11.78 -0.55
C VAL A 273 -14.29 -13.30 -0.40
N ILE A 274 -14.97 -14.04 -1.31
CA ILE A 274 -15.00 -15.51 -1.27
C ILE A 274 -13.89 -16.17 -2.10
N SER A 275 -13.19 -15.44 -2.97
CA SER A 275 -12.20 -16.05 -3.87
C SER A 275 -11.02 -16.65 -3.13
N ALA A 276 -10.59 -16.04 -2.01
CA ALA A 276 -9.56 -16.63 -1.16
C ALA A 276 -10.02 -17.96 -0.55
N LEU A 277 -11.27 -18.03 -0.08
CA LEU A 277 -11.80 -19.27 0.50
C LEU A 277 -11.89 -20.40 -0.54
N ARG A 278 -12.29 -20.08 -1.78
CA ARG A 278 -12.27 -21.04 -2.92
C ARG A 278 -10.87 -21.53 -3.28
N ARG A 279 -9.86 -20.70 -3.06
CA ARG A 279 -8.48 -21.01 -3.41
C ARG A 279 -7.84 -21.96 -2.41
N TYR A 280 -8.10 -21.75 -1.12
CA TYR A 280 -7.36 -22.42 -0.04
C TYR A 280 -8.14 -23.56 0.64
N THR A 281 -9.40 -23.77 0.25
CA THR A 281 -10.26 -24.83 0.80
C THR A 281 -11.09 -25.48 -0.31
N ASP A 282 -11.58 -26.69 -0.05
CA ASP A 282 -12.58 -27.38 -0.88
C ASP A 282 -14.04 -27.02 -0.52
N LEU A 283 -14.26 -25.99 0.32
CA LEU A 283 -15.60 -25.53 0.67
C LEU A 283 -16.36 -25.09 -0.58
N ARG A 284 -17.61 -25.56 -0.69
CA ARG A 284 -18.57 -25.04 -1.66
C ARG A 284 -19.09 -23.70 -1.15
N VAL A 285 -18.51 -22.61 -1.65
CA VAL A 285 -18.85 -21.25 -1.19
C VAL A 285 -19.69 -20.50 -2.21
N SER A 286 -20.77 -19.89 -1.70
CA SER A 286 -21.63 -18.97 -2.43
C SER A 286 -21.59 -17.59 -1.79
N LYS A 287 -21.71 -16.54 -2.60
CA LYS A 287 -21.91 -15.17 -2.10
C LYS A 287 -23.17 -15.03 -1.25
N HIS A 288 -24.15 -15.92 -1.44
CA HIS A 288 -25.38 -15.95 -0.64
C HIS A 288 -25.16 -16.44 0.80
N ASP A 289 -24.00 -17.05 1.08
CA ASP A 289 -23.58 -17.51 2.40
C ASP A 289 -22.70 -16.48 3.11
N VAL A 290 -22.50 -15.31 2.50
CA VAL A 290 -21.72 -14.21 3.08
C VAL A 290 -22.67 -13.23 3.77
N SER A 291 -22.30 -12.84 4.98
CA SER A 291 -22.97 -11.81 5.77
C SER A 291 -22.02 -10.63 6.00
N TYR A 292 -22.59 -9.43 6.00
CA TYR A 292 -21.87 -8.18 6.21
C TYR A 292 -22.39 -7.57 7.51
N VAL A 293 -21.52 -7.46 8.52
CA VAL A 293 -21.89 -7.00 9.86
C VAL A 293 -21.21 -5.68 10.14
N GLY A 294 -22.00 -4.62 10.24
CA GLY A 294 -21.53 -3.28 10.59
C GLY A 294 -21.69 -3.01 12.08
N THR A 295 -20.64 -2.53 12.74
CA THR A 295 -20.65 -2.07 14.13
C THR A 295 -19.96 -0.71 14.26
N VAL A 296 -20.17 -0.04 15.39
CA VAL A 296 -19.45 1.18 15.75
C VAL A 296 -18.23 0.79 16.61
N GLU A 297 -17.04 1.21 16.20
CA GLU A 297 -15.79 1.01 16.93
C GLU A 297 -15.46 2.27 17.73
N GLY A 298 -16.04 2.37 18.93
CA GLY A 298 -15.88 3.52 19.82
C GLY A 298 -16.25 4.85 19.13
N ASN A 299 -15.41 5.86 19.31
CA ASN A 299 -15.52 7.16 18.63
C ASN A 299 -14.62 7.26 17.38
N ARG A 300 -14.13 6.13 16.88
CA ARG A 300 -13.07 6.08 15.86
C ARG A 300 -13.59 5.83 14.46
N ALA A 301 -14.38 4.77 14.29
CA ALA A 301 -14.77 4.29 12.97
C ALA A 301 -16.08 3.50 12.99
N LEU A 302 -16.68 3.38 11.81
CA LEU A 302 -17.59 2.29 11.49
C LEU A 302 -16.76 1.08 11.08
N PHE A 303 -16.97 -0.06 11.71
CA PHE A 303 -16.27 -1.31 11.44
C PHE A 303 -17.20 -2.27 10.70
N VAL A 304 -16.73 -2.84 9.59
CA VAL A 304 -17.47 -3.84 8.82
C VAL A 304 -16.69 -5.14 8.85
N LYS A 305 -17.36 -6.20 9.31
CA LYS A 305 -16.87 -7.58 9.27
C LYS A 305 -17.59 -8.33 8.16
N VAL A 306 -16.84 -8.95 7.26
CA VAL A 306 -17.38 -9.82 6.20
C VAL A 306 -17.16 -11.27 6.61
N ILE A 307 -18.25 -12.04 6.68
CA ILE A 307 -18.26 -13.36 7.32
C ILE A 307 -18.91 -14.36 6.37
N TYR A 308 -18.22 -15.47 6.11
CA TYR A 308 -18.84 -16.66 5.54
C TYR A 308 -19.51 -17.48 6.64
N ARG A 309 -20.77 -17.86 6.41
CA ARG A 309 -21.51 -18.81 7.25
C ARG A 309 -22.25 -19.80 6.35
N LYS A 310 -21.98 -21.08 6.53
CA LYS A 310 -22.77 -22.13 5.87
C LYS A 310 -24.23 -22.06 6.37
N LYS A 311 -25.18 -21.93 5.44
CA LYS A 311 -26.62 -21.89 5.74
C LYS A 311 -27.28 -23.25 5.86
N GLU A 312 -26.70 -24.27 5.23
CA GLU A 312 -27.19 -25.65 5.32
C GLU A 312 -27.01 -26.22 6.73
N ASP A 313 -27.97 -27.04 7.16
CA ASP A 313 -27.94 -27.70 8.46
C ASP A 313 -26.88 -28.80 8.52
N GLY A 314 -26.36 -29.02 9.73
CA GLY A 314 -25.40 -30.07 10.04
C GLY A 314 -23.92 -29.65 9.98
N ASP A 315 -23.10 -30.43 10.67
CA ASP A 315 -21.65 -30.26 10.67
C ASP A 315 -21.07 -30.71 9.32
N THR A 316 -19.96 -30.08 8.92
CA THR A 316 -19.18 -30.48 7.76
C THR A 316 -17.70 -30.48 8.10
N THR A 317 -16.91 -31.05 7.20
CA THR A 317 -15.47 -30.82 7.17
C THR A 317 -15.10 -30.12 5.89
N PHE A 318 -13.98 -29.41 5.91
CA PHE A 318 -13.31 -28.97 4.70
C PHE A 318 -11.83 -29.32 4.78
N THR A 319 -11.21 -29.45 3.63
CA THR A 319 -9.81 -29.82 3.50
C THR A 319 -8.99 -28.56 3.21
N LEU A 320 -7.93 -28.35 3.97
CA LEU A 320 -6.94 -27.30 3.69
C LEU A 320 -6.10 -27.68 2.47
N SER A 321 -5.38 -26.73 1.89
CA SER A 321 -4.45 -27.00 0.78
C SER A 321 -3.33 -28.01 1.13
N THR A 322 -3.11 -28.28 2.42
CA THR A 322 -2.18 -29.31 2.92
C THR A 322 -2.77 -30.73 2.93
N GLY A 323 -4.07 -30.89 2.63
CA GLY A 323 -4.78 -32.17 2.74
C GLY A 323 -5.36 -32.45 4.13
N GLU A 324 -5.14 -31.56 5.11
CA GLU A 324 -5.66 -31.71 6.47
C GLU A 324 -7.16 -31.40 6.53
N PRO A 325 -7.99 -32.28 7.15
CA PRO A 325 -9.41 -32.00 7.37
C PRO A 325 -9.61 -31.09 8.59
N VAL A 326 -10.44 -30.07 8.44
CA VAL A 326 -10.86 -29.13 9.48
C VAL A 326 -12.36 -29.25 9.71
N SER A 327 -12.76 -29.36 10.98
CA SER A 327 -14.17 -29.38 11.36
C SER A 327 -14.80 -27.99 11.23
N PHE A 328 -15.97 -27.94 10.59
CA PHE A 328 -16.79 -26.75 10.43
C PHE A 328 -18.21 -27.06 10.88
N LYS A 329 -18.49 -26.72 12.13
CA LYS A 329 -19.75 -27.08 12.79
C LYS A 329 -20.90 -26.23 12.30
N HIS A 330 -22.14 -26.67 12.55
CA HIS A 330 -23.31 -25.85 12.31
C HIS A 330 -23.19 -24.48 13.03
N GLY A 331 -23.54 -23.41 12.32
CA GLY A 331 -23.43 -22.03 12.81
C GLY A 331 -22.00 -21.47 12.92
N ASP A 332 -20.98 -22.27 12.57
CA ASP A 332 -19.59 -21.78 12.52
C ASP A 332 -19.41 -20.72 11.43
N THR A 333 -18.37 -19.91 11.58
CA THR A 333 -18.11 -18.77 10.72
C THR A 333 -16.64 -18.66 10.36
N ILE A 334 -16.37 -18.12 9.16
CA ILE A 334 -15.03 -17.73 8.72
C ILE A 334 -15.07 -16.23 8.41
N ARG A 335 -14.24 -15.45 9.09
CA ARG A 335 -14.05 -14.04 8.76
C ARG A 335 -13.18 -13.91 7.51
N LEU A 336 -13.77 -13.36 6.46
CA LEU A 336 -13.11 -13.21 5.16
C LEU A 336 -12.35 -11.88 5.05
N LEU A 337 -12.90 -10.84 5.64
CA LEU A 337 -12.35 -9.49 5.57
C LEU A 337 -12.84 -8.67 6.77
N VAL A 338 -12.03 -7.72 7.20
CA VAL A 338 -12.46 -6.57 8.01
C VAL A 338 -12.20 -5.31 7.21
N THR A 339 -12.98 -4.26 7.43
CA THR A 339 -12.70 -2.95 6.86
C THR A 339 -13.34 -1.86 7.72
N ARG A 340 -12.92 -0.62 7.52
CA ARG A 340 -13.34 0.53 8.32
C ARG A 340 -13.66 1.74 7.46
N LYS A 341 -14.58 2.56 7.96
CA LYS A 341 -14.80 3.94 7.53
C LYS A 341 -14.62 4.85 8.74
N TYR A 342 -13.59 5.68 8.72
CA TYR A 342 -13.16 6.46 9.89
C TYR A 342 -13.98 7.74 10.05
N ALA A 343 -14.24 8.14 11.28
CA ALA A 343 -14.59 9.53 11.55
C ALA A 343 -13.32 10.40 11.44
N HIS A 344 -13.47 11.68 11.08
CA HIS A 344 -12.35 12.62 11.01
C HIS A 344 -11.57 12.72 12.33
N THR A 345 -12.26 12.71 13.48
CA THR A 345 -11.61 12.70 14.79
C THR A 345 -10.86 11.39 15.05
N GLY A 346 -11.39 10.27 14.58
CA GLY A 346 -10.79 8.95 14.71
C GLY A 346 -9.49 8.82 13.92
N ILE A 347 -9.48 9.27 12.66
CA ILE A 347 -8.25 9.27 11.85
C ILE A 347 -7.23 10.27 12.42
N ALA A 348 -7.64 11.47 12.85
CA ALA A 348 -6.73 12.43 13.45
C ALA A 348 -6.04 11.89 14.73
N ALA A 349 -6.79 11.19 15.59
CA ALA A 349 -6.23 10.51 16.75
C ALA A 349 -5.25 9.39 16.33
N LEU A 350 -5.63 8.57 15.36
CA LEU A 350 -4.78 7.49 14.84
C LEU A 350 -3.45 8.01 14.28
N LEU A 351 -3.49 9.10 13.50
CA LEU A 351 -2.30 9.75 12.95
C LEU A 351 -1.39 10.27 14.08
N LYS A 352 -1.97 10.98 15.05
CA LYS A 352 -1.24 11.52 16.20
C LYS A 352 -0.57 10.41 17.01
N ASP A 353 -1.31 9.35 17.33
CA ASP A 353 -0.82 8.20 18.11
C ASP A 353 0.27 7.42 17.35
N SER A 354 0.29 7.53 16.02
CA SER A 354 1.30 6.92 15.16
C SER A 354 2.53 7.80 14.93
N GLY A 355 2.57 9.00 15.53
CA GLY A 355 3.68 9.93 15.35
C GLY A 355 3.68 10.59 13.97
N LEU A 356 2.51 10.79 13.36
CA LEU A 356 2.35 11.45 12.06
C LEU A 356 1.70 12.82 12.23
N THR A 357 2.16 13.79 11.43
CA THR A 357 1.52 15.09 11.25
C THR A 357 0.94 15.17 9.84
N GLN A 358 -0.29 15.66 9.73
CA GLN A 358 -0.92 15.93 8.45
C GLN A 358 -0.43 17.26 7.88
N LEU A 359 0.24 17.22 6.73
CA LEU A 359 0.69 18.42 6.02
C LEU A 359 -0.42 19.03 5.15
N ALA A 360 -1.17 18.17 4.47
CA ALA A 360 -2.34 18.55 3.70
C ALA A 360 -3.31 17.37 3.60
N SER A 361 -4.58 17.68 3.41
CA SER A 361 -5.61 16.68 3.11
C SER A 361 -6.67 17.25 2.19
N THR A 362 -7.35 16.36 1.49
CA THR A 362 -8.55 16.69 0.71
C THR A 362 -9.62 15.63 0.95
N PRO A 363 -10.74 16.01 1.59
CA PRO A 363 -11.88 15.12 1.74
C PRO A 363 -12.74 15.14 0.47
N ALA A 364 -13.20 13.97 0.04
CA ALA A 364 -14.29 13.84 -0.92
C ALA A 364 -15.47 13.15 -0.25
N ARG A 365 -16.67 13.72 -0.43
CA ARG A 365 -17.93 13.11 0.01
C ARG A 365 -18.66 12.58 -1.20
N PHE A 366 -19.09 11.33 -1.13
CA PHE A 366 -19.79 10.67 -2.22
C PHE A 366 -21.24 10.45 -1.84
N THR A 367 -22.14 11.20 -2.48
CA THR A 367 -23.58 10.97 -2.34
C THR A 367 -23.95 9.57 -2.84
N SER A 368 -24.77 8.86 -2.07
CA SER A 368 -25.33 7.59 -2.51
C SER A 368 -26.27 7.83 -3.71
N ILE A 369 -26.45 6.81 -4.56
CA ILE A 369 -27.39 6.86 -5.70
C ILE A 369 -28.85 7.02 -5.21
N ASN A 370 -29.14 6.65 -3.96
CA ASN A 370 -30.50 6.63 -3.39
C ASN A 370 -30.64 7.50 -2.11
N ASP A 371 -30.07 8.71 -2.08
CA ASP A 371 -30.17 9.65 -0.93
C ASP A 371 -29.69 9.11 0.44
N GLY A 372 -28.96 7.99 0.46
CA GLY A 372 -28.29 7.47 1.65
C GLY A 372 -27.11 8.34 2.11
N PRO A 373 -26.61 8.14 3.35
CA PRO A 373 -25.54 8.96 3.91
C PRO A 373 -24.29 8.91 3.01
N ALA A 374 -23.69 10.09 2.85
CA ALA A 374 -22.52 10.25 2.00
C ALA A 374 -21.27 9.77 2.74
N PHE A 375 -20.91 8.50 2.55
CA PHE A 375 -19.55 8.05 2.85
C PHE A 375 -18.56 8.74 1.93
N GLY A 376 -17.32 8.89 2.39
CA GLY A 376 -16.31 9.65 1.68
C GLY A 376 -14.97 8.94 1.61
N MET A 377 -13.99 9.68 1.10
CA MET A 377 -12.59 9.33 1.12
C MET A 377 -11.77 10.56 1.51
N GLU A 378 -10.78 10.36 2.34
CA GLU A 378 -9.78 11.37 2.68
C GLU A 378 -8.45 10.93 2.09
N LEU A 379 -7.81 11.83 1.34
CA LEU A 379 -6.44 11.68 0.87
C LEU A 379 -5.57 12.68 1.62
N ALA A 380 -4.51 12.22 2.26
CA ALA A 380 -3.64 13.05 3.08
C ALA A 380 -2.17 12.83 2.78
N VAL A 381 -1.40 13.91 2.75
CA VAL A 381 0.07 13.87 2.78
C VAL A 381 0.51 14.06 4.22
N LEU A 382 1.31 13.13 4.69
CA LEU A 382 1.74 13.02 6.08
C LEU A 382 3.27 13.09 6.18
N ALA A 383 3.75 13.64 7.29
CA ALA A 383 5.16 13.64 7.68
C ALA A 383 5.32 12.96 9.05
N SER A 384 6.51 12.42 9.30
CA SER A 384 6.88 11.86 10.60
C SER A 384 7.17 12.97 11.60
N ASN A 385 6.66 12.84 12.83
CA ASN A 385 6.91 13.79 13.93
C ASN A 385 8.34 13.75 14.45
N GLN A 386 9.20 12.87 13.93
CA GLN A 386 10.64 12.91 14.18
C GLN A 386 11.24 14.29 13.82
N ASP A 387 10.58 15.06 12.94
CA ASP A 387 10.87 16.47 12.64
C ASP A 387 10.85 17.42 13.86
N LEU A 388 10.11 17.10 14.94
CA LEU A 388 9.95 17.99 16.09
C LEU A 388 10.98 17.75 17.20
N LEU A 389 11.80 16.70 17.09
CA LEU A 389 12.78 16.29 18.11
C LEU A 389 14.20 16.08 17.57
N ALA A 390 14.41 16.10 16.25
CA ALA A 390 15.74 15.93 15.67
C ALA A 390 16.58 17.21 15.83
N THR A 391 17.43 17.20 16.87
CA THR A 391 18.69 17.92 16.91
C THR A 391 19.55 17.58 15.68
N VAL A 392 20.40 18.54 15.30
CA VAL A 392 21.43 18.46 14.25
C VAL A 392 21.93 17.02 14.06
N PRO A 393 21.92 16.46 12.83
CA PRO A 393 22.40 15.10 12.60
C PRO A 393 23.83 14.97 13.13
N GLU A 394 24.09 13.95 13.96
CA GLU A 394 25.47 13.63 14.32
C GLU A 394 26.23 13.22 13.05
N PRO A 395 27.48 13.70 12.90
CA PRO A 395 28.31 13.37 11.76
C PRO A 395 28.47 11.85 11.67
N THR A 396 28.28 11.33 10.47
CA THR A 396 28.48 9.92 10.19
C THR A 396 29.97 9.62 10.01
N ILE A 397 30.36 8.35 10.15
CA ILE A 397 31.73 7.87 9.80
C ILE A 397 32.10 8.24 8.35
N ALA A 398 31.12 8.42 7.47
CA ALA A 398 31.36 8.92 6.12
C ALA A 398 31.78 10.40 6.11
N ASP A 399 31.24 11.24 7.01
CA ASP A 399 31.60 12.66 7.11
C ASP A 399 33.03 12.87 7.67
N ASP A 400 33.51 11.94 8.48
CA ASP A 400 34.89 11.93 8.99
C ASP A 400 35.91 11.43 7.95
N LEU A 401 35.49 10.57 7.01
CA LEU A 401 36.37 10.04 5.96
C LEU A 401 36.74 11.07 4.86
N TRP A 402 35.97 12.15 4.73
CA TRP A 402 36.17 13.19 3.71
C TRP A 402 36.63 14.54 4.28
N ARG A 403 36.98 14.60 5.58
CA ARG A 403 37.41 15.82 6.27
C ARG A 403 38.93 15.99 6.38
N ASP A 404 39.73 15.18 5.71
CA ASP A 404 41.19 15.35 5.70
C ASP A 404 41.65 16.17 4.47
N PRO A 405 42.05 17.46 4.64
CA PRO A 405 42.64 18.24 3.58
C PRO A 405 44.16 18.01 3.62
N ALA A 406 44.58 16.84 3.16
CA ALA A 406 45.99 16.53 2.90
C ALA A 406 46.14 15.76 1.59
N ILE A 407 45.48 16.25 0.53
CA ILE A 407 45.90 16.10 -0.88
C ILE A 407 45.71 17.44 -1.57
#